data_AF-A0A3R6QTQ1-F1
#
_entry.id   AF-A0A3R6QTQ1-F1
#
_cell.length_a   1.000
_cell.length_b   1.000
_cell.length_c   1.000
_cell.angle_alpha   90.00
_cell.angle_beta   90.00
_cell.angle_gamma   90.00
#
_symmetry.space_group_name_H-M   'P 1'
#
loop_
_entity.id
_entity.type
_entity.pdbx_description
1 polymer ?
#
loop_
_entity_poly.entity_id
_entity_poly.type
_entity_poly.pdbx_seq_one_letter_code
_entity_poly.pdbx_strand_id
1 'polypeptide(L)'
;MKKATMTLSINFWNEKITDELKNEFMQAVTFEANSMNIQMLDEQIEKLEKKISNEKDTYSKEEVAAFKVQLQASEDLKKKLEDENAALNETYNKVVSTMSQKNKDGFGNKKDVVRTVLRVLATWNNSKLTKYAIIPAFSSPALYEALETIHVTSKAGDDGNIIMSKEVKEAYKQASQELETIIKTTFSLPFETEYTAKTRVKMTAEDKKLLNEVYVSNFKDKWDADEEKGTISFKSRSYTTLVRATKDKKTNEVRYDYSKLGSTISKIVIRHYFK
;
A
#
# COMPACT_ATOMS: atom_id res chain seq x y z
N MET A 1 -5.34 -6.65 34.17
CA MET A 1 -4.15 -5.81 33.87
C MET A 1 -4.46 -4.99 32.63
N LYS A 2 -4.48 -3.65 32.72
CA LYS A 2 -4.56 -2.79 31.52
C LYS A 2 -3.31 -3.09 30.68
N LYS A 3 -3.51 -3.64 29.48
CA LYS A 3 -2.41 -3.85 28.52
C LYS A 3 -1.79 -2.48 28.29
N ALA A 4 -0.50 -2.32 28.61
CA ALA A 4 0.18 -1.05 28.37
C ALA A 4 0.08 -0.73 26.87
N THR A 5 -0.58 0.38 26.54
CA THR A 5 -0.69 0.84 25.16
C THR A 5 0.71 1.20 24.69
N MET A 6 1.28 0.42 23.78
CA MET A 6 2.59 0.73 23.21
C MET A 6 2.48 1.99 22.34
N THR A 7 3.19 3.05 22.71
CA THR A 7 3.28 4.27 21.91
C THR A 7 4.36 4.11 20.86
N LEU A 8 4.07 4.49 19.61
CA LEU A 8 5.05 4.45 18.53
C LEU A 8 6.15 5.50 18.76
N SER A 9 7.41 5.11 18.56
CA SER A 9 8.57 6.02 18.65
C SER A 9 8.71 6.87 17.38
N ILE A 10 7.71 7.72 17.14
CA ILE A 10 7.64 8.61 15.97
C ILE A 10 8.72 9.71 16.08
N ASN A 11 9.33 10.06 14.95
CA ASN A 11 10.40 11.07 14.89
C ASN A 11 9.92 12.49 14.59
N PHE A 12 8.64 12.67 14.26
CA PHE A 12 8.02 13.96 13.92
C PHE A 12 6.95 14.42 14.91
N TRP A 13 6.99 13.93 16.15
CA TRP A 13 6.18 14.51 17.22
C TRP A 13 6.40 16.03 17.31
N ASN A 14 5.34 16.81 17.59
CA ASN A 14 5.54 18.21 17.94
C ASN A 14 6.45 18.30 19.18
N GLU A 15 7.39 19.25 19.20
CA GLU A 15 8.33 19.41 20.31
C GLU A 15 7.64 19.63 21.66
N LYS A 16 6.45 20.25 21.65
CA LYS A 16 5.64 20.58 22.83
C LYS A 16 4.50 19.59 23.08
N ILE A 17 4.51 18.43 22.41
CA ILE A 17 3.40 17.48 22.51
C ILE A 17 3.27 16.92 23.94
N THR A 18 2.04 16.86 24.44
CA THR A 18 1.72 16.23 25.73
C THR A 18 1.38 14.75 25.56
N ASP A 19 1.30 14.01 26.66
CA ASP A 19 0.93 12.59 26.60
C ASP A 19 -0.55 12.39 26.23
N GLU A 20 -1.42 13.35 26.57
CA GLU A 20 -2.82 13.37 26.15
C GLU A 20 -2.91 13.48 24.62
N LEU A 21 -2.19 14.43 24.01
CA LEU A 21 -2.17 14.62 22.56
C LEU A 21 -1.54 13.41 21.83
N LYS A 22 -0.50 12.79 22.40
CA LYS A 22 0.02 11.51 21.87
C LYS A 22 -1.05 10.42 21.91
N ASN A 23 -1.78 10.30 23.01
CA ASN A 23 -2.84 9.29 23.14
C ASN A 23 -3.96 9.53 22.12
N GLU A 24 -4.42 10.77 21.95
CA GLU A 24 -5.40 11.13 20.92
C GLU A 24 -4.90 10.77 19.51
N PHE A 25 -3.64 11.11 19.20
CA PHE A 25 -3.03 10.74 17.92
C PHE A 25 -2.99 9.21 17.73
N MET A 26 -2.60 8.45 18.76
CA MET A 26 -2.57 6.99 18.70
C MET A 26 -3.97 6.36 18.58
N GLN A 27 -5.00 7.00 19.14
CA GLN A 27 -6.40 6.63 18.92
C GLN A 27 -6.79 6.86 17.44
N ALA A 28 -6.35 7.95 16.83
CA ALA A 28 -6.57 8.19 15.40
C ALA A 28 -5.82 7.17 14.50
N VAL A 29 -4.59 6.78 14.88
CA VAL A 29 -3.86 5.68 14.22
C VAL A 29 -4.65 4.37 14.34
N THR A 30 -5.20 4.08 15.53
CA THR A 30 -6.02 2.89 15.77
C THR A 30 -7.30 2.90 14.93
N PHE A 31 -7.98 4.04 14.83
CA PHE A 31 -9.16 4.21 14.00
C PHE A 31 -8.87 3.87 12.52
N GLU A 32 -7.77 4.39 11.97
CA GLU A 32 -7.34 4.08 10.60
C GLU A 32 -6.87 2.62 10.45
N ALA A 33 -6.25 2.02 11.49
CA ALA A 33 -5.93 0.59 11.51
C ALA A 33 -7.19 -0.28 11.38
N ASN A 34 -8.20 0.01 12.20
CA ASN A 34 -9.50 -0.66 12.18
C ASN A 34 -10.18 -0.46 10.82
N SER A 35 -10.14 0.76 10.28
CA SER A 35 -10.70 1.09 8.96
C SER A 35 -10.05 0.27 7.84
N MET A 36 -8.73 0.08 7.85
CA MET A 36 -8.03 -0.78 6.88
C MET A 36 -8.35 -2.26 7.08
N ASN A 37 -8.49 -2.72 8.32
CA ASN A 37 -8.90 -4.11 8.59
C ASN A 37 -10.32 -4.36 8.09
N ILE A 38 -11.25 -3.42 8.27
CA ILE A 38 -12.61 -3.51 7.72
C ILE A 38 -12.56 -3.64 6.20
N GLN A 39 -11.77 -2.81 5.49
CA GLN A 39 -11.60 -2.93 4.03
C GLN A 39 -11.03 -4.29 3.60
N MET A 40 -10.08 -4.84 4.37
CA MET A 40 -9.54 -6.17 4.11
C MET A 40 -10.57 -7.28 4.34
N LEU A 41 -11.40 -7.14 5.39
CA LEU A 41 -12.48 -8.08 5.72
C LEU A 41 -13.58 -8.03 4.67
N ASP A 42 -13.95 -6.85 4.16
CA ASP A 42 -14.91 -6.71 3.06
C ASP A 42 -14.47 -7.49 1.82
N GLU A 43 -13.22 -7.34 1.39
CA GLU A 43 -12.67 -8.12 0.28
C GLU A 43 -12.64 -9.63 0.56
N GLN A 44 -12.48 -10.03 1.81
CA GLN A 44 -12.46 -11.44 2.22
C GLN A 44 -13.88 -12.04 2.23
N ILE A 45 -14.84 -11.32 2.79
CA ILE A 45 -16.27 -11.65 2.82
C ILE A 45 -16.76 -11.84 1.38
N GLU A 46 -16.52 -10.88 0.49
CA GLU A 46 -16.95 -10.97 -0.91
C GLU A 46 -16.39 -12.22 -1.61
N LYS A 47 -15.13 -12.59 -1.33
CA LYS A 47 -14.51 -13.81 -1.88
C LYS A 47 -15.13 -15.08 -1.30
N LEU A 48 -15.44 -15.11 -0.01
CA LEU A 48 -16.05 -16.26 0.65
C LEU A 48 -17.49 -16.46 0.15
N GLU A 49 -18.28 -15.40 0.05
CA GLU A 49 -19.62 -15.42 -0.51
C GLU A 49 -19.63 -16.00 -1.93
N LYS A 50 -18.72 -15.54 -2.81
CA LYS A 50 -18.58 -16.08 -4.17
C LYS A 50 -18.21 -17.56 -4.20
N LYS A 51 -17.38 -18.02 -3.25
CA LYS A 51 -17.03 -19.45 -3.15
C LYS A 51 -18.22 -20.29 -2.69
N ILE A 52 -18.97 -19.80 -1.71
CA ILE A 52 -20.18 -20.46 -1.19
C ILE A 52 -21.27 -20.52 -2.26
N SER A 53 -21.46 -19.46 -3.06
CA SER A 53 -22.48 -19.45 -4.13
C SER A 53 -22.16 -20.41 -5.28
N ASN A 54 -20.88 -20.76 -5.47
CA ASN A 54 -20.41 -21.65 -6.54
C ASN A 54 -20.36 -23.13 -6.12
N GLU A 55 -21.14 -23.52 -5.10
CA GLU A 55 -21.19 -24.87 -4.48
C GLU A 55 -21.44 -26.02 -5.47
N LYS A 56 -22.04 -25.79 -6.64
CA LYS A 56 -22.54 -26.89 -7.49
C LYS A 56 -21.50 -27.56 -8.41
N ASP A 57 -20.39 -26.91 -8.74
CA ASP A 57 -19.45 -27.41 -9.77
C ASP A 57 -17.95 -27.31 -9.40
N THR A 58 -17.58 -26.76 -8.24
CA THR A 58 -16.16 -26.45 -7.93
C THR A 58 -15.68 -26.86 -6.54
N TYR A 59 -16.56 -26.92 -5.53
CA TYR A 59 -16.17 -27.15 -4.14
C TYR A 59 -17.02 -28.26 -3.51
N SER A 60 -16.42 -29.06 -2.63
CA SER A 60 -17.11 -30.06 -1.83
C SER A 60 -18.01 -29.43 -0.77
N LYS A 61 -18.95 -30.21 -0.23
CA LYS A 61 -19.85 -29.75 0.86
C LYS A 61 -19.07 -29.39 2.11
N GLU A 62 -18.01 -30.14 2.40
CA GLU A 62 -17.11 -29.93 3.52
C GLU A 62 -16.36 -28.60 3.38
N GLU A 63 -15.87 -28.27 2.18
CA GLU A 63 -15.23 -26.99 1.90
C GLU A 63 -16.21 -25.82 2.04
N VAL A 64 -17.44 -25.97 1.53
CA VAL A 64 -18.47 -24.93 1.65
C VAL A 64 -18.86 -24.71 3.12
N ALA A 65 -18.95 -25.76 3.93
CA ALA A 65 -19.17 -25.64 5.37
C ALA A 65 -18.01 -24.86 6.05
N ALA A 66 -16.76 -25.15 5.68
CA ALA A 66 -15.60 -24.42 6.18
C ALA A 66 -15.60 -22.94 5.77
N PHE A 67 -16.01 -22.63 4.53
CA PHE A 67 -16.14 -21.23 4.08
C PHE A 67 -17.22 -20.47 4.86
N LYS A 68 -18.35 -21.11 5.19
CA LYS A 68 -19.41 -20.49 6.01
C LYS A 68 -18.92 -20.14 7.42
N VAL A 69 -18.11 -20.99 8.04
CA VAL A 69 -17.49 -20.69 9.34
C VAL A 69 -16.52 -19.52 9.24
N GLN A 70 -15.69 -19.46 8.19
CA GLN A 70 -14.78 -18.33 7.96
C GLN A 70 -15.53 -17.03 7.67
N LEU A 71 -16.66 -17.10 6.98
CA LEU A 71 -17.52 -15.96 6.68
C LEU A 71 -18.05 -15.34 7.98
N GLN A 72 -18.69 -16.15 8.83
CA GLN A 72 -19.20 -15.69 10.12
C GLN A 72 -18.11 -15.06 10.99
N ALA A 73 -16.94 -15.71 11.08
CA ALA A 73 -15.82 -15.16 11.85
C ALA A 73 -15.31 -13.82 11.30
N SER A 74 -15.38 -13.62 9.98
CA SER A 74 -14.98 -12.36 9.33
C SER A 74 -16.00 -11.26 9.59
N GLU A 75 -17.29 -11.58 9.55
CA GLU A 75 -18.40 -10.66 9.85
C GLU A 75 -18.40 -10.23 11.32
N ASP A 76 -18.21 -11.17 12.24
CA ASP A 76 -18.13 -10.89 13.68
C ASP A 76 -16.96 -9.95 14.01
N LEU A 77 -15.79 -10.21 13.41
CA LEU A 77 -14.62 -9.35 13.58
C LEU A 77 -14.84 -7.97 12.95
N LYS A 78 -15.46 -7.90 11.77
CA LYS A 78 -15.79 -6.63 11.11
C LYS A 78 -16.68 -5.77 12.01
N LYS A 79 -17.77 -6.36 12.52
CA LYS A 79 -18.71 -5.66 13.41
C LYS A 79 -18.01 -5.14 14.67
N LYS A 80 -17.15 -5.96 15.29
CA LYS A 80 -16.37 -5.53 16.45
C LYS A 80 -15.50 -4.30 16.14
N LEU A 81 -14.83 -4.28 14.99
CA LEU A 81 -13.98 -3.15 14.58
C LEU A 81 -14.81 -1.89 14.26
N GLU A 82 -16.01 -2.05 13.70
CA GLU A 82 -16.96 -0.96 13.47
C GLU A 82 -17.42 -0.33 14.79
N ASP A 83 -17.77 -1.15 15.78
CA ASP A 83 -18.15 -0.70 17.13
C ASP A 83 -16.98 0.03 17.84
N GLU A 84 -15.76 -0.50 17.74
CA GLU A 84 -14.55 0.16 18.25
C GLU A 84 -14.32 1.52 17.56
N ASN A 85 -14.50 1.59 16.24
CA ASN A 85 -14.38 2.85 15.50
C ASN A 85 -15.46 3.86 15.87
N ALA A 86 -16.70 3.42 16.14
CA ALA A 86 -17.76 4.30 16.61
C ALA A 86 -17.36 4.98 17.92
N ALA A 87 -16.72 4.26 18.84
CA ALA A 87 -16.21 4.81 20.10
C ALA A 87 -15.01 5.76 19.92
N LEU A 88 -14.19 5.57 18.88
CA LEU A 88 -13.02 6.41 18.58
C LEU A 88 -13.33 7.61 17.67
N ASN A 89 -14.55 7.67 17.10
CA ASN A 89 -14.88 8.58 16.01
C ASN A 89 -14.74 10.05 16.37
N GLU A 90 -15.09 10.44 17.60
CA GLU A 90 -14.96 11.83 18.07
C GLU A 90 -13.49 12.26 18.11
N THR A 91 -12.63 11.50 18.79
CA THR A 91 -11.19 11.79 18.85
C THR A 91 -10.55 11.77 17.46
N TYR A 92 -10.88 10.79 16.63
CA TYR A 92 -10.37 10.70 15.27
C TYR A 92 -10.73 11.95 14.44
N ASN A 93 -11.99 12.39 14.49
CA ASN A 93 -12.42 13.57 13.75
C ASN A 93 -11.75 14.85 14.26
N LYS A 94 -11.54 14.97 15.59
CA LYS A 94 -10.76 16.05 16.19
C LYS A 94 -9.34 16.08 15.62
N VAL A 95 -8.60 14.97 15.72
CA VAL A 95 -7.21 14.88 15.24
C VAL A 95 -7.11 15.22 13.76
N VAL A 96 -7.94 14.60 12.90
CA VAL A 96 -7.90 14.84 11.46
C VAL A 96 -8.28 16.27 11.11
N SER A 97 -9.29 16.84 11.77
CA SER A 97 -9.70 18.24 11.57
C SER A 97 -8.57 19.20 11.93
N THR A 98 -8.01 19.08 13.15
CA THR A 98 -6.90 19.94 13.58
C THR A 98 -5.69 19.80 12.67
N MET A 99 -5.32 18.57 12.31
CA MET A 99 -4.13 18.35 11.48
C MET A 99 -4.27 18.86 10.04
N SER A 100 -5.51 19.01 9.55
CA SER A 100 -5.83 19.51 8.21
C SER A 100 -6.33 20.95 8.20
N GLN A 101 -6.34 21.63 9.35
CA GLN A 101 -6.75 23.01 9.47
C GLN A 101 -5.83 23.91 8.63
N LYS A 102 -6.44 24.82 7.87
CA LYS A 102 -5.72 25.83 7.10
C LYS A 102 -5.31 26.99 8.00
N ASN A 103 -4.11 27.52 7.75
CA ASN A 103 -3.63 28.77 8.34
C ASN A 103 -4.33 29.98 7.69
N LYS A 104 -3.96 31.19 8.14
CA LYS A 104 -4.52 32.46 7.65
C LYS A 104 -4.33 32.67 6.15
N ASP A 105 -3.28 32.09 5.58
CA ASP A 105 -2.94 32.17 4.15
C ASP A 105 -3.62 31.08 3.32
N GLY A 106 -4.49 30.26 3.93
CA GLY A 106 -5.23 29.19 3.26
C GLY A 106 -4.43 27.90 3.05
N PHE A 107 -3.24 27.78 3.63
CA PHE A 107 -2.38 26.59 3.54
C PHE A 107 -2.52 25.67 4.75
N GLY A 108 -2.52 24.36 4.53
CA GLY A 108 -2.61 23.35 5.58
C GLY A 108 -2.32 21.96 5.02
N ASN A 109 -2.18 20.95 5.90
CA ASN A 109 -2.02 19.58 5.41
C ASN A 109 -3.32 19.14 4.73
N LYS A 110 -3.21 18.40 3.62
CA LYS A 110 -4.39 17.82 2.98
C LYS A 110 -4.94 16.72 3.88
N LYS A 111 -6.27 16.67 4.05
CA LYS A 111 -6.96 15.64 4.85
C LYS A 111 -6.53 14.23 4.47
N ASP A 112 -6.50 13.93 3.17
CA ASP A 112 -6.10 12.61 2.66
C ASP A 112 -4.64 12.24 2.98
N VAL A 113 -3.75 13.23 3.05
CA VAL A 113 -2.35 13.03 3.44
C VAL A 113 -2.23 12.72 4.93
N VAL A 114 -2.96 13.46 5.77
CA VAL A 114 -3.04 13.15 7.21
C VAL A 114 -3.50 11.71 7.42
N ARG A 115 -4.57 11.31 6.74
CA ARG A 115 -5.10 9.94 6.82
C ARG A 115 -4.11 8.89 6.30
N THR A 116 -3.43 9.16 5.19
CA THR A 116 -2.40 8.27 4.66
C THR A 116 -1.25 8.10 5.65
N VAL A 117 -0.78 9.15 6.32
CA VAL A 117 0.27 9.07 7.35
C VAL A 117 -0.20 8.19 8.52
N LEU A 118 -1.41 8.42 9.04
CA LEU A 118 -2.00 7.62 10.13
C LEU A 118 -2.12 6.14 9.73
N ARG A 119 -2.58 5.87 8.50
CA ARG A 119 -2.68 4.51 7.96
C ARG A 119 -1.31 3.83 7.82
N VAL A 120 -0.32 4.52 7.25
CA VAL A 120 1.04 3.95 7.10
C VAL A 120 1.61 3.59 8.47
N LEU A 121 1.49 4.48 9.47
CA LEU A 121 1.87 4.18 10.85
C LEU A 121 1.15 2.95 11.39
N ALA A 122 -0.16 2.82 11.15
CA ALA A 122 -0.97 1.68 11.56
C ALA A 122 -0.56 0.32 10.96
N THR A 123 0.29 0.29 9.91
CA THR A 123 0.73 -0.97 9.29
C THR A 123 1.88 -1.67 10.03
N TRP A 124 2.46 -1.06 11.06
CA TRP A 124 3.69 -1.52 11.72
C TRP A 124 3.64 -2.98 12.22
N ASN A 125 2.47 -3.45 12.69
CA ASN A 125 2.27 -4.82 13.20
C ASN A 125 1.50 -5.73 12.25
N ASN A 126 1.08 -5.24 11.09
CA ASN A 126 0.34 -6.03 10.11
C ASN A 126 0.64 -5.56 8.68
N SER A 127 1.62 -6.22 8.06
CA SER A 127 2.06 -5.93 6.69
C SER A 127 1.00 -6.20 5.62
N LYS A 128 -0.11 -6.88 5.95
CA LYS A 128 -1.23 -7.07 5.02
C LYS A 128 -2.01 -5.76 4.81
N LEU A 129 -1.99 -4.86 5.79
CA LEU A 129 -2.71 -3.58 5.74
C LEU A 129 -2.08 -2.57 4.78
N THR A 130 -0.80 -2.75 4.42
CA THR A 130 -0.07 -1.83 3.55
C THR A 130 -0.75 -1.59 2.19
N LYS A 131 -1.51 -2.58 1.69
CA LYS A 131 -2.30 -2.43 0.45
C LYS A 131 -3.35 -1.32 0.56
N TYR A 132 -3.85 -1.03 1.76
CA TYR A 132 -4.94 -0.09 2.03
C TYR A 132 -4.44 1.25 2.57
N ALA A 133 -3.12 1.43 2.71
CA ALA A 133 -2.56 2.54 3.46
C ALA A 133 -2.64 3.89 2.73
N ILE A 134 -2.62 3.88 1.40
CA ILE A 134 -2.59 5.09 0.58
C ILE A 134 -4.01 5.45 0.14
N ILE A 135 -4.45 6.65 0.49
CA ILE A 135 -5.75 7.18 0.08
C ILE A 135 -5.65 8.68 -0.29
N PRO A 136 -6.18 9.11 -1.45
CA PRO A 136 -6.55 8.25 -2.58
C PRO A 136 -5.30 7.55 -3.14
N ALA A 137 -5.50 6.40 -3.79
CA ALA A 137 -4.42 5.74 -4.52
C ALA A 137 -3.86 6.68 -5.60
N PHE A 138 -2.52 6.75 -5.72
CA PHE A 138 -1.90 7.54 -6.76
C PHE A 138 -1.89 6.79 -8.10
N SER A 139 -1.77 7.55 -9.18
CA SER A 139 -1.49 7.05 -10.52
C SER A 139 -0.51 8.01 -11.19
N SER A 140 0.53 7.49 -11.84
CA SER A 140 1.47 8.28 -12.62
C SER A 140 1.92 7.47 -13.83
N PRO A 141 1.29 7.67 -15.02
CA PRO A 141 1.71 7.02 -16.25
C PRO A 141 3.19 7.24 -16.57
N ALA A 142 3.72 8.44 -16.29
CA ALA A 142 5.14 8.74 -16.47
C ALA A 142 6.03 7.89 -15.56
N LEU A 143 5.62 7.62 -14.33
CA LEU A 143 6.35 6.70 -13.44
C LEU A 143 6.31 5.27 -13.97
N TYR A 144 5.15 4.81 -14.47
CA TYR A 144 5.03 3.49 -15.08
C TYR A 144 5.97 3.34 -16.28
N GLU A 145 5.93 4.27 -17.24
CA GLU A 145 6.78 4.22 -18.44
C GLU A 145 8.26 4.24 -18.10
N ALA A 146 8.65 5.05 -17.10
CA ALA A 146 10.03 5.11 -16.63
C ALA A 146 10.46 3.78 -16.00
N LEU A 147 9.65 3.18 -15.12
CA LEU A 147 9.98 1.90 -14.49
C LEU A 147 9.96 0.74 -15.49
N GLU A 148 9.05 0.75 -16.47
CA GLU A 148 9.02 -0.23 -17.56
C GLU A 148 10.30 -0.14 -18.42
N THR A 149 10.74 1.09 -18.71
CA THR A 149 11.99 1.34 -19.45
C THR A 149 13.21 0.81 -18.71
N ILE A 150 13.26 1.03 -17.39
CA ILE A 150 14.39 0.58 -16.57
C ILE A 150 14.43 -0.95 -16.47
N HIS A 151 13.29 -1.58 -16.18
CA HIS A 151 13.25 -2.96 -15.68
C HIS A 151 12.80 -4.01 -16.67
N VAL A 152 12.14 -3.61 -17.76
CA VAL A 152 11.51 -4.54 -18.69
C VAL A 152 12.06 -4.39 -20.11
N THR A 153 12.15 -3.16 -20.62
CA THR A 153 12.57 -2.92 -22.02
C THR A 153 14.03 -2.51 -22.16
N SER A 154 14.74 -2.34 -21.05
CA SER A 154 16.19 -2.10 -21.07
C SER A 154 16.94 -3.31 -21.65
N LYS A 155 18.13 -3.02 -22.21
CA LYS A 155 19.01 -4.05 -22.77
C LYS A 155 20.04 -4.49 -21.75
N ALA A 156 20.37 -5.77 -21.74
CA ALA A 156 21.50 -6.30 -20.99
C ALA A 156 22.79 -6.26 -21.83
N GLY A 157 23.92 -6.05 -21.16
CA GLY A 157 25.26 -6.31 -21.70
C GLY A 157 25.63 -7.79 -21.56
N ASP A 158 26.80 -8.16 -22.07
CA ASP A 158 27.26 -9.56 -22.10
C ASP A 158 27.48 -10.15 -20.69
N ASP A 159 27.73 -9.29 -19.70
CA ASP A 159 27.87 -9.65 -18.28
C ASP A 159 26.53 -9.68 -17.52
N GLY A 160 25.42 -9.41 -18.22
CA GLY A 160 24.07 -9.36 -17.65
C GLY A 160 23.70 -8.04 -16.98
N ASN A 161 24.60 -7.04 -16.96
CA ASN A 161 24.27 -5.71 -16.44
C ASN A 161 23.37 -4.93 -17.40
N ILE A 162 22.56 -4.02 -16.86
CA ILE A 162 21.76 -3.10 -17.68
C ILE A 162 22.70 -2.16 -18.44
N ILE A 163 22.52 -2.05 -19.75
CA ILE A 163 23.17 -1.04 -20.57
C ILE A 163 22.56 0.32 -20.26
N MET A 164 23.37 1.23 -19.71
CA MET A 164 22.96 2.60 -19.34
C MET A 164 22.89 3.51 -20.57
N SER A 165 21.95 3.23 -21.47
CA SER A 165 21.64 4.07 -22.63
C SER A 165 21.12 5.45 -22.21
N LYS A 166 20.98 6.36 -23.17
CA LYS A 166 20.42 7.70 -22.90
C LYS A 166 18.99 7.59 -22.36
N GLU A 167 18.19 6.71 -22.95
CA GLU A 167 16.80 6.45 -22.57
C GLU A 167 16.70 5.89 -21.15
N VAL A 168 17.57 4.93 -20.78
CA VAL A 168 17.59 4.36 -19.42
C VAL A 168 17.99 5.43 -18.37
N LYS A 169 18.98 6.26 -18.68
CA LYS A 169 19.39 7.37 -17.79
C LYS A 169 18.27 8.40 -17.59
N GLU A 170 17.57 8.75 -18.66
CA GLU A 170 16.41 9.65 -18.62
C GLU A 170 15.27 9.02 -17.82
N ALA A 171 15.01 7.72 -17.99
CA ALA A 171 14.00 6.99 -17.22
C ALA A 171 14.30 6.98 -15.71
N TYR A 172 15.55 6.77 -15.29
CA TYR A 172 15.92 6.87 -13.87
C TYR A 172 15.67 8.27 -13.31
N LYS A 173 15.97 9.32 -14.08
CA LYS A 173 15.70 10.71 -13.67
C LYS A 173 14.20 10.97 -13.55
N GLN A 174 13.41 10.54 -14.52
CA GLN A 174 11.95 10.69 -14.52
C GLN A 174 11.33 9.93 -13.34
N ALA A 175 11.68 8.65 -13.16
CA ALA A 175 11.19 7.85 -12.05
C ALA A 175 11.53 8.51 -10.70
N SER A 176 12.74 9.05 -10.54
CA SER A 176 13.13 9.78 -9.34
C SER A 176 12.27 11.02 -9.08
N GLN A 177 11.98 11.82 -10.12
CA GLN A 177 11.16 13.03 -9.99
C GLN A 177 9.70 12.71 -9.65
N GLU A 178 9.13 11.71 -10.32
CA GLU A 178 7.76 11.24 -10.07
C GLU A 178 7.62 10.68 -8.65
N LEU A 179 8.57 9.82 -8.22
CA LEU A 179 8.60 9.28 -6.86
C LEU A 179 8.71 10.41 -5.83
N GLU A 180 9.60 11.38 -6.02
CA GLU A 180 9.73 12.52 -5.10
C GLU A 180 8.43 13.35 -5.01
N THR A 181 7.73 13.52 -6.12
CA THR A 181 6.44 14.21 -6.15
C THR A 181 5.40 13.43 -5.35
N ILE A 182 5.23 12.13 -5.62
CA ILE A 182 4.31 11.24 -4.89
C ILE A 182 4.62 11.26 -3.40
N ILE A 183 5.89 11.07 -3.02
CA ILE A 183 6.33 11.08 -1.61
C ILE A 183 5.94 12.40 -0.92
N LYS A 184 6.23 13.53 -1.57
CA LYS A 184 5.92 14.86 -1.04
C LYS A 184 4.41 15.09 -0.90
N THR A 185 3.61 14.64 -1.86
CA THR A 185 2.17 14.93 -1.89
C THR A 185 1.31 13.94 -1.13
N THR A 186 1.85 12.77 -0.77
CA THR A 186 1.08 11.65 -0.19
C THR A 186 1.56 11.26 1.21
N PHE A 187 2.84 11.47 1.53
CA PHE A 187 3.46 10.95 2.77
C PHE A 187 4.14 12.02 3.62
N SER A 188 4.04 13.30 3.26
CA SER A 188 4.68 14.40 4.00
C SER A 188 3.65 15.33 4.61
N LEU A 189 3.90 15.79 5.83
CA LEU A 189 3.09 16.81 6.53
C LEU A 189 3.90 18.12 6.57
N PRO A 190 3.79 18.99 5.54
CA PRO A 190 4.58 20.20 5.47
C PRO A 190 4.17 21.29 6.48
N PHE A 191 3.00 21.15 7.13
CA PHE A 191 2.51 22.10 8.12
C PHE A 191 2.51 21.48 9.51
N GLU A 192 3.08 22.24 10.45
CA GLU A 192 3.10 21.89 11.86
C GLU A 192 1.71 22.00 12.48
N THR A 193 1.44 21.12 13.44
CA THR A 193 0.18 21.03 14.19
C THR A 193 0.50 20.77 15.66
N GLU A 194 -0.50 20.81 16.54
CA GLU A 194 -0.30 20.44 17.95
C GLU A 194 0.19 18.98 18.14
N TYR A 195 -0.09 18.09 17.17
CA TYR A 195 0.32 16.69 17.21
C TYR A 195 1.69 16.45 16.56
N THR A 196 2.03 17.18 15.50
CA THR A 196 3.19 16.84 14.67
C THR A 196 4.00 18.07 14.29
N ALA A 197 5.32 17.95 14.38
CA ALA A 197 6.25 18.85 13.69
C ALA A 197 6.10 18.72 12.17
N LYS A 198 6.71 19.65 11.43
CA LYS A 198 6.82 19.51 9.96
C LYS A 198 7.60 18.25 9.64
N THR A 199 7.03 17.36 8.84
CA THR A 199 7.72 16.17 8.33
C THR A 199 7.74 16.15 6.81
N ARG A 200 8.96 16.06 6.27
CA ARG A 200 9.20 15.95 4.83
C ARG A 200 9.94 14.66 4.57
N VAL A 201 9.20 13.63 4.20
CA VAL A 201 9.79 12.36 3.81
C VAL A 201 10.56 12.55 2.51
N LYS A 202 11.75 11.96 2.44
CA LYS A 202 12.55 11.89 1.22
C LYS A 202 13.16 10.51 1.12
N MET A 203 12.90 9.82 0.01
CA MET A 203 13.59 8.57 -0.28
C MET A 203 15.08 8.84 -0.50
N THR A 204 15.91 8.11 0.24
CA THR A 204 17.37 8.09 0.06
C THR A 204 17.75 7.36 -1.24
N ALA A 205 19.03 7.41 -1.60
CA ALA A 205 19.53 6.61 -2.72
C ALA A 205 19.31 5.10 -2.48
N GLU A 206 19.54 4.63 -1.25
CA GLU A 206 19.33 3.23 -0.88
C GLU A 206 17.85 2.83 -0.93
N ASP A 207 16.93 3.71 -0.50
CA ASP A 207 15.49 3.47 -0.64
C ASP A 207 15.07 3.31 -2.11
N LYS A 208 15.59 4.17 -2.99
CA LYS A 208 15.32 4.11 -4.43
C LYS A 208 15.93 2.85 -5.04
N LYS A 209 17.15 2.48 -4.63
CA LYS A 209 17.79 1.23 -5.05
C LYS A 209 16.96 0.02 -4.63
N LEU A 210 16.54 -0.06 -3.37
CA LEU A 210 15.69 -1.14 -2.87
C LEU A 210 14.39 -1.26 -3.66
N LEU A 211 13.73 -0.13 -3.97
CA LEU A 211 12.52 -0.14 -4.79
C LEU A 211 12.77 -0.69 -6.21
N ASN A 212 13.91 -0.35 -6.81
CA ASN A 212 14.30 -0.89 -8.11
C ASN A 212 14.59 -2.39 -8.05
N GLU A 213 15.32 -2.86 -7.04
CA GLU A 213 15.65 -4.28 -6.87
C GLU A 213 14.41 -5.18 -6.71
N VAL A 214 13.36 -4.66 -6.07
CA VAL A 214 12.11 -5.41 -5.85
C VAL A 214 11.03 -5.10 -6.89
N TYR A 215 11.34 -4.32 -7.94
CA TYR A 215 10.34 -3.93 -8.95
C TYR A 215 9.81 -5.14 -9.74
N VAL A 216 10.71 -6.04 -10.13
CA VAL A 216 10.37 -7.31 -10.81
C VAL A 216 10.41 -8.44 -9.80
N SER A 217 9.39 -9.29 -9.79
CA SER A 217 9.22 -10.39 -8.83
C SER A 217 8.51 -11.59 -9.47
N ASN A 218 8.39 -12.70 -8.73
CA ASN A 218 7.64 -13.89 -9.14
C ASN A 218 8.06 -14.44 -10.51
N PHE A 219 9.37 -14.48 -10.76
CA PHE A 219 9.90 -15.16 -11.93
C PHE A 219 9.53 -16.65 -11.90
N LYS A 220 8.97 -17.14 -13.00
CA LYS A 220 8.58 -18.54 -13.17
C LYS A 220 8.69 -18.97 -14.62
N ASP A 221 9.12 -20.22 -14.80
CA ASP A 221 9.02 -20.90 -16.08
C ASP A 221 7.60 -21.47 -16.25
N LYS A 222 7.08 -21.34 -17.47
CA LYS A 222 5.85 -21.98 -17.92
C LYS A 222 6.23 -23.17 -18.78
N TRP A 223 5.56 -24.28 -18.51
CA TRP A 223 5.74 -25.55 -19.21
C TRP A 223 4.46 -25.90 -19.96
N ASP A 224 4.61 -26.65 -21.05
CA ASP A 224 3.51 -27.23 -21.83
C ASP A 224 3.65 -28.76 -21.74
N ALA A 225 2.61 -29.44 -21.25
CA ALA A 225 2.55 -30.89 -21.17
C ALA A 225 1.65 -31.44 -22.28
N ASP A 226 2.21 -32.29 -23.12
CA ASP A 226 1.49 -33.06 -24.14
C ASP A 226 1.31 -34.48 -23.59
N GLU A 227 0.13 -34.75 -23.02
CA GLU A 227 -0.21 -36.03 -22.39
C GLU A 227 -0.32 -37.16 -23.42
N GLU A 228 -0.74 -36.87 -24.65
CA GLU A 228 -0.86 -37.86 -25.73
C GLU A 228 0.51 -38.38 -26.17
N LYS A 229 1.52 -37.50 -26.21
CA LYS A 229 2.90 -37.86 -26.56
C LYS A 229 3.78 -38.17 -25.35
N GLY A 230 3.30 -37.94 -24.13
CA GLY A 230 4.07 -38.09 -22.90
C GLY A 230 5.27 -37.15 -22.80
N THR A 231 5.19 -35.94 -23.38
CA THR A 231 6.32 -34.99 -23.42
C THR A 231 6.02 -33.69 -22.68
N ILE A 232 7.04 -33.13 -22.03
CA ILE A 232 6.98 -31.80 -21.40
C ILE A 232 7.96 -30.88 -22.14
N SER A 233 7.49 -29.71 -22.55
CA SER A 233 8.29 -28.70 -23.24
C SER A 233 8.26 -27.36 -22.53
N PHE A 234 9.35 -26.60 -22.67
CA PHE A 234 9.41 -25.24 -22.17
C PHE A 234 8.54 -24.31 -23.03
N LYS A 235 7.66 -23.52 -22.39
CA LYS A 235 6.74 -22.61 -23.08
C LYS A 235 7.23 -21.18 -23.09
N SER A 236 7.47 -20.61 -21.90
CA SER A 236 7.91 -19.21 -21.75
C SER A 236 8.31 -18.90 -20.31
N ARG A 237 9.04 -17.81 -20.11
CA ARG A 237 9.21 -17.20 -18.80
C ARG A 237 8.12 -16.18 -18.53
N SER A 238 7.75 -16.03 -17.26
CA SER A 238 6.90 -14.93 -16.82
C SER A 238 7.37 -14.37 -15.50
N TYR A 239 7.10 -13.10 -15.27
CA TYR A 239 7.37 -12.38 -14.05
C TYR A 239 6.21 -11.43 -13.75
N THR A 240 6.28 -10.73 -12.63
CA THR A 240 5.33 -9.71 -12.23
C THR A 240 6.08 -8.44 -11.83
N THR A 241 5.60 -7.31 -12.32
CA THR A 241 6.06 -5.98 -11.93
C THR A 241 5.22 -5.39 -10.79
N LEU A 242 5.74 -4.38 -10.10
CA LEU A 242 4.99 -3.64 -9.07
C LEU A 242 3.85 -2.77 -9.63
N VAL A 243 3.91 -2.41 -10.92
CA VAL A 243 2.80 -1.76 -11.63
C VAL A 243 2.31 -2.69 -12.73
N ARG A 244 1.03 -3.07 -12.68
CA ARG A 244 0.44 -3.99 -13.65
C ARG A 244 -0.40 -3.23 -14.67
N ALA A 245 -0.02 -3.31 -15.94
CA ALA A 245 -0.87 -2.89 -17.05
C ALA A 245 -1.86 -4.02 -17.38
N THR A 246 -3.15 -3.72 -17.34
CA THR A 246 -4.22 -4.62 -17.76
C THR A 246 -4.99 -3.97 -18.89
N LYS A 247 -5.07 -4.64 -20.03
CA LYS A 247 -5.88 -4.21 -21.16
C LYS A 247 -7.29 -4.79 -21.05
N ASP A 248 -8.30 -3.94 -21.02
CA ASP A 248 -9.68 -4.37 -21.09
C ASP A 248 -9.94 -5.01 -22.47
N LYS A 249 -10.41 -6.25 -22.49
CA LYS A 249 -10.62 -7.02 -23.72
C LYS A 249 -11.78 -6.49 -24.57
N LYS A 250 -12.72 -5.77 -23.97
CA LYS A 250 -13.92 -5.22 -24.63
C LYS A 250 -13.66 -3.81 -25.15
N THR A 251 -13.02 -2.96 -24.36
CA THR A 251 -12.81 -1.53 -24.71
C THR A 251 -11.43 -1.24 -25.30
N ASN A 252 -10.49 -2.19 -25.22
CA ASN A 252 -9.06 -2.00 -25.52
C ASN A 252 -8.35 -0.94 -24.64
N GLU A 253 -9.01 -0.41 -23.61
CA GLU A 253 -8.44 0.57 -22.68
C GLU A 253 -7.38 -0.10 -21.79
N VAL A 254 -6.24 0.56 -21.60
CA VAL A 254 -5.19 0.10 -20.70
C VAL A 254 -5.39 0.74 -19.33
N ARG A 255 -5.51 -0.09 -18.30
CA ARG A 255 -5.58 0.33 -16.89
C ARG A 255 -4.33 -0.10 -16.16
N TYR A 256 -3.81 0.78 -15.31
CA TYR A 256 -2.62 0.54 -14.52
C TYR A 256 -2.99 0.34 -13.05
N ASP A 257 -2.59 -0.79 -12.48
CA ASP A 257 -2.74 -1.08 -11.06
C ASP A 257 -1.42 -0.81 -10.32
N TYR A 258 -1.41 0.26 -9.53
CA TYR A 258 -0.26 0.69 -8.72
C TYR A 258 -0.28 0.11 -7.30
N SER A 259 -1.22 -0.76 -6.94
CA SER A 259 -1.44 -1.20 -5.55
C SER A 259 -0.18 -1.83 -4.93
N LYS A 260 0.58 -2.61 -5.71
CA LYS A 260 1.83 -3.23 -5.24
C LYS A 260 2.97 -2.21 -5.10
N LEU A 261 3.09 -1.27 -6.04
CA LEU A 261 4.05 -0.18 -5.93
C LEU A 261 3.76 0.68 -4.71
N GLY A 262 2.52 1.10 -4.52
CA GLY A 262 2.09 1.87 -3.36
C GLY A 262 2.33 1.14 -2.04
N SER A 263 2.07 -0.17 -1.99
CA SER A 263 2.42 -1.00 -0.83
C SER A 263 3.92 -0.98 -0.55
N THR A 264 4.74 -1.14 -1.58
CA THR A 264 6.20 -1.15 -1.45
C THR A 264 6.73 0.20 -0.97
N ILE A 265 6.25 1.30 -1.56
CA ILE A 265 6.59 2.66 -1.13
C ILE A 265 6.21 2.87 0.34
N SER A 266 5.01 2.45 0.76
CA SER A 266 4.58 2.61 2.16
C SER A 266 5.49 1.87 3.15
N LYS A 267 5.99 0.67 2.80
CA LYS A 267 6.96 -0.08 3.61
C LYS A 267 8.33 0.58 3.69
N ILE A 268 8.72 1.29 2.64
CA ILE A 268 9.96 2.08 2.66
C ILE A 268 9.76 3.32 3.52
N VAL A 269 8.67 4.06 3.28
CA VAL A 269 8.34 5.32 3.96
C VAL A 269 8.15 5.13 5.47
N ILE A 270 7.53 4.03 5.92
CA ILE A 270 7.29 3.84 7.36
C ILE A 270 8.60 3.92 8.16
N ARG A 271 9.74 3.48 7.62
CA ARG A 271 11.04 3.61 8.30
C ARG A 271 11.40 5.06 8.62
N HIS A 272 11.02 6.00 7.74
CA HIS A 272 11.26 7.45 7.87
C HIS A 272 10.36 8.12 8.90
N TYR A 273 9.34 7.44 9.41
CA TYR A 273 8.46 7.95 10.47
C TYR A 273 8.95 7.64 11.88
N PHE A 274 9.91 6.73 12.02
CA PHE A 274 10.44 6.30 13.31
C PHE A 274 11.83 6.87 13.57
N LYS A 275 12.19 6.96 14.85
CA LYS A 275 13.54 7.34 15.29
C LYS A 275 14.60 6.31 14.86
#